data_AF-A0A4U7JJY2-F1
#
_entry.id   AF-A0A4U7JJY2-F1
#
_cell.length_a   1.000
_cell.length_b   1.000
_cell.length_c   1.000
_cell.angle_alpha   90.00
_cell.angle_beta   90.00
_cell.angle_gamma   90.00
#
_symmetry.space_group_name_H-M   'P 1'
#
loop_
_entity.id
_entity.type
_entity.pdbx_description
1 polymer ?
#
loop_
_entity_poly.entity_id
_entity_poly.type
_entity_poly.pdbx_seq_one_letter_code
_entity_poly.pdbx_strand_id
1 'polypeptide(L)'
;MQDEVLSIKLLLETLFKTLKKSTNYFAYTYLLKDVSLISKWKTGKAVPKNEDIDKIVEFVNNESTGMQRHLIRVKIEEYINDSLLDLSLKKMLLGIEDFSTFLTETLLISVSDVGKNLDLNISQSNFPANYENNYENNYGNNERNENSTETIEIEDTKIAEIPTISHVVPQKIKPFSMLVHKYRTILILLLIIVLCSAVFIFKQIISNNEENSIKYTSNYSIPNEKNTIILSEEYFLSYTYLKDSEDGVQLDINGTPIPYYNFYPKVINNVIYLPFSDTFKQLGFSLINYNEKFRSFKDLRTGKTVMAEVGRKNFQYDNKDIELTEPIIMEELNIYIPAYCLMGFTSYLDRMIPYNIDIMVDSKIQPKYEFEPRVINDTLYLSFRYLFELFDYNVKPDRRINDGINRAIAVDGKQTVTVEESKEIVVLNDKPVNLSAAVLMLADTTYVPVDIIKQVLNMDYNWDRDNKILEITTSKRN
;
A
#
# COMPACT_ATOMS: atom_id res chain seq x y z
N MET A 1 -35.05 -23.36 -14.17
CA MET A 1 -34.46 -22.17 -14.80
C MET A 1 -32.98 -22.29 -14.49
N GLN A 2 -32.21 -22.91 -15.38
CA GLN A 2 -30.76 -23.02 -15.21
C GLN A 2 -30.22 -21.60 -15.39
N ASP A 3 -29.76 -20.99 -14.31
CA ASP A 3 -29.02 -19.73 -14.40
C ASP A 3 -27.69 -20.04 -15.11
N GLU A 4 -27.57 -19.61 -16.37
CA GLU A 4 -26.29 -19.65 -17.09
C GLU A 4 -25.31 -18.70 -16.39
N VAL A 5 -24.56 -19.26 -15.44
CA VAL A 5 -23.61 -18.54 -14.58
C VAL A 5 -22.52 -17.82 -15.39
N LEU A 6 -22.22 -18.31 -16.60
CA LEU A 6 -21.30 -17.67 -17.55
C LEU A 6 -22.05 -17.27 -18.84
N SER A 7 -22.84 -16.20 -18.77
CA SER A 7 -23.56 -15.64 -19.93
C SER A 7 -23.04 -14.27 -20.32
N ILE A 8 -23.14 -13.94 -21.62
CA ILE A 8 -22.74 -12.63 -22.15
C ILE A 8 -23.43 -11.46 -21.41
N LYS A 9 -24.66 -11.68 -20.92
CA LYS A 9 -25.39 -10.70 -20.11
C LYS A 9 -24.64 -10.35 -18.84
N LEU A 10 -24.24 -11.37 -18.06
CA LEU A 10 -23.53 -11.18 -16.80
C LEU A 10 -22.17 -10.53 -17.02
N LEU A 11 -21.45 -10.97 -18.05
CA LEU A 11 -20.16 -10.38 -18.42
C LEU A 11 -20.32 -8.88 -18.71
N LEU A 12 -21.25 -8.50 -19.61
CA LEU A 12 -21.48 -7.09 -19.94
C LEU A 12 -21.93 -6.26 -18.73
N GLU A 13 -22.76 -6.82 -17.84
CA GLU A 13 -23.18 -6.13 -16.61
C GLU A 13 -22.02 -5.89 -15.66
N THR A 14 -21.14 -6.87 -15.47
CA THR A 14 -19.91 -6.73 -14.68
C THR A 14 -18.99 -5.66 -15.27
N LEU A 15 -18.77 -5.68 -16.59
CA LEU A 15 -17.97 -4.67 -17.27
C LEU A 15 -18.52 -3.25 -17.05
N PHE A 16 -19.79 -2.99 -17.37
CA PHE A 16 -20.36 -1.65 -17.23
C PHE A 16 -20.43 -1.18 -15.78
N LYS A 17 -20.72 -2.08 -14.85
CA LYS A 17 -20.76 -1.76 -13.41
C LYS A 17 -19.39 -1.36 -12.88
N THR A 18 -18.34 -2.13 -13.20
CA THR A 18 -16.98 -1.86 -12.72
C THR A 18 -16.39 -0.60 -13.34
N LEU A 19 -16.66 -0.36 -14.62
CA LEU A 19 -16.18 0.84 -15.34
C LEU A 19 -16.97 2.09 -14.99
N LYS A 20 -18.17 1.95 -14.40
CA LYS A 20 -19.14 3.05 -14.18
C LYS A 20 -19.45 3.80 -15.48
N LYS A 21 -19.48 3.09 -16.61
CA LYS A 21 -19.78 3.64 -17.94
C LYS A 21 -21.15 3.16 -18.40
N SER A 22 -21.88 4.03 -19.10
CA SER A 22 -23.21 3.68 -19.59
C SER A 22 -23.15 2.84 -20.86
N THR A 23 -24.14 1.97 -21.05
CA THR A 23 -24.36 1.21 -22.29
C THR A 23 -24.44 2.14 -23.51
N ASN A 24 -25.01 3.33 -23.34
CA ASN A 24 -25.12 4.34 -24.40
C ASN A 24 -23.75 4.82 -24.85
N TYR A 25 -22.88 5.14 -23.90
CA TYR A 25 -21.52 5.60 -24.20
C TYR A 25 -20.76 4.56 -25.02
N PHE A 26 -20.81 3.28 -24.63
CA PHE A 26 -20.18 2.20 -25.38
C PHE A 26 -20.76 2.04 -26.79
N ALA A 27 -22.09 2.07 -26.94
CA ALA A 27 -22.75 1.93 -28.23
C ALA A 27 -22.34 3.02 -29.22
N TYR A 28 -22.29 4.28 -28.77
CA TYR A 28 -21.99 5.42 -29.61
C TYR A 28 -20.50 5.56 -29.92
N THR A 29 -19.62 5.34 -28.93
CA THR A 29 -18.19 5.62 -29.09
C THR A 29 -17.44 4.45 -29.76
N TYR A 30 -17.79 3.21 -29.42
CA TYR A 30 -17.00 2.03 -29.81
C TYR A 30 -17.68 1.17 -30.86
N LEU A 31 -18.99 0.92 -30.72
CA LEU A 31 -19.72 0.07 -31.68
C LEU A 31 -20.18 0.83 -32.93
N LEU A 32 -20.40 2.14 -32.83
CA LEU A 32 -21.10 2.93 -33.85
C LEU A 32 -22.46 2.32 -34.23
N LYS A 33 -23.18 1.78 -33.22
CA LYS A 33 -24.46 1.07 -33.38
C LYS A 33 -25.50 1.58 -32.39
N ASP A 34 -26.76 1.24 -32.64
CA ASP A 34 -27.87 1.56 -31.75
C ASP A 34 -27.75 0.80 -30.42
N VAL A 35 -27.99 1.49 -29.30
CA VAL A 35 -28.00 0.96 -27.93
C VAL A 35 -28.89 -0.29 -27.79
N SER A 36 -29.99 -0.35 -28.55
CA SER A 36 -30.90 -1.48 -28.57
C SER A 36 -30.23 -2.81 -28.95
N LEU A 37 -29.12 -2.77 -29.69
CA LEU A 37 -28.34 -3.97 -30.01
C LEU A 37 -27.77 -4.63 -28.76
N ILE A 38 -27.24 -3.86 -27.82
CA ILE A 38 -26.66 -4.39 -26.58
C ILE A 38 -27.76 -4.98 -25.70
N SER A 39 -28.95 -4.37 -25.69
CA SER A 39 -30.12 -4.95 -25.02
C SER A 39 -30.54 -6.29 -25.65
N LYS A 40 -30.46 -6.42 -26.98
CA LYS A 40 -30.71 -7.69 -27.67
C LYS A 40 -29.67 -8.76 -27.31
N TRP A 41 -28.39 -8.41 -27.15
CA TRP A 41 -27.36 -9.33 -26.65
C TRP A 41 -27.66 -9.83 -25.23
N LYS A 42 -27.98 -8.90 -24.32
CA LYS A 42 -28.34 -9.24 -22.92
C LYS A 42 -29.56 -10.15 -22.80
N THR A 43 -30.45 -10.13 -23.78
CA THR A 43 -31.68 -10.94 -23.80
C THR A 43 -31.56 -12.20 -24.67
N GLY A 44 -30.39 -12.45 -25.27
CA GLY A 44 -30.17 -13.55 -26.22
C GLY A 44 -30.96 -13.42 -27.52
N LYS A 45 -31.59 -12.27 -27.81
CA LYS A 45 -32.33 -12.00 -29.05
C LYS A 45 -31.41 -11.75 -30.25
N ALA A 46 -30.15 -11.44 -29.99
CA ALA A 46 -29.09 -11.35 -30.97
C ALA A 46 -27.79 -11.86 -30.36
N VAL A 47 -26.88 -12.37 -31.19
CA VAL A 47 -25.54 -12.82 -30.78
C VAL A 47 -24.53 -11.78 -31.30
N PRO A 48 -23.61 -11.27 -30.47
CA PRO A 48 -22.54 -10.40 -30.93
C PRO A 48 -21.62 -11.15 -31.91
N LYS A 49 -21.16 -10.47 -32.96
CA LYS A 49 -20.15 -11.02 -33.89
C LYS A 49 -18.74 -10.86 -33.31
N ASN A 50 -17.74 -11.52 -33.88
CA ASN A 50 -16.35 -11.37 -33.44
C ASN A 50 -15.88 -9.90 -33.44
N GLU A 51 -16.23 -9.13 -34.48
CA GLU A 51 -15.95 -7.68 -34.52
C GLU A 51 -16.58 -6.92 -33.34
N ASP A 52 -17.76 -7.35 -32.87
CA ASP A 52 -18.41 -6.76 -31.70
C ASP A 52 -17.66 -7.13 -30.42
N ILE A 53 -17.14 -8.36 -30.32
CA ILE A 53 -16.32 -8.83 -29.19
C ILE A 53 -15.03 -8.04 -29.11
N ASP A 54 -14.34 -7.85 -30.24
CA ASP A 54 -13.13 -7.04 -30.33
C ASP A 54 -13.38 -5.61 -29.83
N LYS A 55 -14.52 -5.01 -30.22
CA LYS A 55 -14.93 -3.69 -29.73
C LYS A 55 -15.27 -3.65 -28.25
N ILE A 56 -15.85 -4.71 -27.68
CA ILE A 56 -16.04 -4.82 -26.23
C ILE A 56 -14.68 -4.82 -25.52
N VAL A 57 -13.74 -5.62 -26.00
CA VAL A 57 -12.40 -5.73 -25.39
C VAL A 57 -11.62 -4.43 -25.52
N GLU A 58 -11.65 -3.79 -26.69
CA GLU A 58 -11.07 -2.46 -26.93
C GLU A 58 -11.64 -1.41 -25.96
N PHE A 59 -12.97 -1.37 -25.81
CA PHE A 59 -13.64 -0.50 -24.84
C PHE A 59 -13.16 -0.75 -23.41
N VAL A 60 -13.09 -2.00 -22.98
CA VAL A 60 -12.64 -2.31 -21.63
C VAL A 60 -11.19 -1.89 -21.45
N ASN A 61 -10.29 -2.21 -22.38
CA ASN A 61 -8.88 -1.87 -22.26
C ASN A 61 -8.63 -0.36 -22.21
N ASN A 62 -9.31 0.42 -23.04
CA ASN A 62 -9.13 1.86 -23.12
C ASN A 62 -9.77 2.61 -21.94
N GLU A 63 -10.92 2.13 -21.45
CA GLU A 63 -11.69 2.85 -20.41
C GLU A 63 -11.43 2.34 -18.99
N SER A 64 -10.62 1.29 -18.82
CA SER A 64 -10.31 0.69 -17.52
C SER A 64 -8.95 1.12 -16.99
N THR A 65 -8.87 1.32 -15.68
CA THR A 65 -7.61 1.29 -14.96
C THR A 65 -7.14 -0.17 -14.75
N GLY A 66 -5.86 -0.36 -14.41
CA GLY A 66 -5.35 -1.70 -14.05
C GLY A 66 -6.17 -2.37 -12.94
N MET A 67 -6.58 -1.59 -11.93
CA MET A 67 -7.43 -2.06 -10.85
C MET A 67 -8.81 -2.52 -11.33
N GLN A 68 -9.44 -1.76 -12.23
CA GLN A 68 -10.74 -2.15 -12.79
C GLN A 68 -10.63 -3.42 -13.63
N ARG A 69 -9.55 -3.61 -14.39
CA ARG A 69 -9.30 -4.88 -15.11
C ARG A 69 -9.12 -6.04 -14.15
N HIS A 70 -8.39 -5.85 -13.07
CA HIS A 70 -8.23 -6.88 -12.04
C HIS A 70 -9.58 -7.27 -11.42
N LEU A 71 -10.40 -6.29 -11.00
CA LEU A 71 -11.74 -6.54 -10.46
C LEU A 71 -12.67 -7.25 -11.45
N ILE A 72 -12.61 -6.86 -12.73
CA ILE A 72 -13.34 -7.54 -13.81
C ILE A 72 -12.87 -8.99 -13.90
N ARG A 73 -11.57 -9.23 -13.93
CA ARG A 73 -10.99 -10.57 -14.05
C ARG A 73 -11.44 -11.47 -12.91
N VAL A 74 -11.26 -11.06 -11.66
CA VAL A 74 -11.67 -11.84 -10.47
C VAL A 74 -13.14 -12.24 -10.55
N LYS A 75 -14.03 -11.29 -10.92
CA LYS A 75 -15.46 -11.61 -11.07
C LYS A 75 -15.77 -12.55 -12.21
N ILE A 76 -15.03 -12.49 -13.32
CA ILE A 76 -15.20 -13.43 -14.42
C ILE A 76 -14.65 -14.82 -14.05
N GLU A 77 -13.54 -14.90 -13.31
CA GLU A 77 -12.99 -16.16 -12.81
C GLU A 77 -13.97 -16.85 -11.84
N GLU A 78 -14.67 -16.11 -10.98
CA GLU A 78 -15.79 -16.64 -10.19
C GLU A 78 -16.86 -17.28 -11.10
N TYR A 79 -17.30 -16.57 -12.15
CA TYR A 79 -18.29 -17.11 -13.09
C TYR A 79 -17.79 -18.35 -13.84
N ILE A 80 -16.51 -18.40 -14.23
CA ILE A 80 -15.90 -19.56 -14.88
C ILE A 80 -15.88 -20.75 -13.91
N ASN A 81 -15.47 -20.55 -12.66
CA ASN A 81 -15.42 -21.61 -11.66
C ASN A 81 -16.82 -22.19 -11.36
N ASP A 82 -17.83 -21.35 -11.28
CA ASP A 82 -19.21 -21.74 -10.99
C ASP A 82 -19.98 -22.26 -12.22
N SER A 83 -19.42 -22.09 -13.43
CA SER A 83 -20.05 -22.56 -14.68
C SER A 83 -20.03 -24.08 -14.85
N LEU A 84 -20.84 -24.57 -15.80
CA LEU A 84 -20.85 -25.97 -16.24
C LEU A 84 -19.78 -26.30 -17.29
N LEU A 85 -18.79 -25.42 -17.50
CA LEU A 85 -17.68 -25.70 -18.42
C LEU A 85 -16.90 -26.94 -17.99
N ASP A 86 -16.34 -27.66 -18.96
CA ASP A 86 -15.47 -28.78 -18.66
C ASP A 86 -14.20 -28.30 -17.93
N LEU A 87 -13.61 -29.18 -17.11
CA LEU A 87 -12.46 -28.85 -16.28
C LEU A 87 -11.25 -28.40 -17.10
N SER A 88 -11.06 -28.95 -18.32
CA SER A 88 -9.97 -28.56 -19.21
C SER A 88 -10.15 -27.15 -19.76
N LEU A 89 -11.35 -26.77 -20.20
CA LEU A 89 -11.66 -25.40 -20.61
C LEU A 89 -11.54 -24.41 -19.45
N LYS A 90 -12.01 -24.76 -18.24
CA LYS A 90 -11.81 -23.92 -17.04
C LYS A 90 -10.33 -23.65 -16.81
N LYS A 91 -9.51 -24.70 -16.78
CA LYS A 91 -8.05 -24.58 -16.61
C LYS A 91 -7.40 -23.76 -17.72
N MET A 92 -7.84 -23.95 -18.97
CA MET A 92 -7.36 -23.17 -20.10
C MET A 92 -7.62 -21.67 -19.90
N LEU A 93 -8.87 -21.28 -19.61
CA LEU A 93 -9.25 -19.88 -19.43
C LEU A 93 -8.54 -19.24 -18.23
N LEU A 94 -8.55 -19.92 -17.09
CA LEU A 94 -7.93 -19.41 -15.86
C LEU A 94 -6.40 -19.27 -16.00
N GLY A 95 -5.78 -20.06 -16.89
CA GLY A 95 -4.35 -19.98 -17.20
C GLY A 95 -3.94 -18.86 -18.17
N ILE A 96 -4.88 -18.13 -18.78
CA ILE A 96 -4.53 -17.03 -19.69
C ILE A 96 -4.09 -15.82 -18.87
N GLU A 97 -2.81 -15.46 -18.94
CA GLU A 97 -2.24 -14.33 -18.17
C GLU A 97 -2.66 -12.96 -18.73
N ASP A 98 -2.59 -12.77 -20.05
CA ASP A 98 -2.96 -11.51 -20.69
C ASP A 98 -4.46 -11.23 -20.56
N PHE A 99 -4.81 -10.08 -19.97
CA PHE A 99 -6.19 -9.71 -19.70
C PHE A 99 -7.04 -9.59 -20.97
N SER A 100 -6.47 -9.04 -22.06
CA SER A 100 -7.21 -8.85 -23.31
C SER A 100 -7.59 -10.19 -23.91
N THR A 101 -6.63 -11.10 -24.00
CA THR A 101 -6.80 -12.46 -24.48
C THR A 101 -7.78 -13.23 -23.60
N PHE A 102 -7.64 -13.14 -22.28
CA PHE A 102 -8.55 -13.76 -21.32
C PHE A 102 -10.01 -13.32 -21.53
N LEU A 103 -10.21 -12.00 -21.66
CA LEU A 103 -11.55 -11.44 -21.84
C LEU A 103 -12.15 -11.83 -23.20
N THR A 104 -11.35 -11.80 -24.27
CA THR A 104 -11.77 -12.23 -25.62
C THR A 104 -12.24 -13.68 -25.60
N GLU A 105 -11.42 -14.61 -25.10
CA GLU A 105 -11.74 -16.04 -25.07
C GLU A 105 -12.98 -16.32 -24.20
N THR A 106 -13.08 -15.66 -23.06
CA THR A 106 -14.24 -15.82 -22.17
C THR A 106 -15.53 -15.30 -22.82
N LEU A 107 -15.46 -14.16 -23.49
CA LEU A 107 -16.60 -13.60 -24.23
C LEU A 107 -17.01 -14.53 -25.38
N LEU A 108 -16.05 -15.05 -26.16
CA LEU A 108 -16.30 -16.01 -27.25
C LEU A 108 -16.99 -17.28 -26.76
N ILE A 109 -16.56 -17.83 -25.62
CA ILE A 109 -17.20 -19.00 -25.02
C ILE A 109 -18.61 -18.66 -24.54
N SER A 110 -18.81 -17.50 -23.92
CA SER A 110 -20.12 -17.07 -23.40
C SER A 110 -21.20 -16.87 -24.48
N VAL A 111 -20.78 -16.67 -25.73
CA VAL A 111 -21.67 -16.49 -26.89
C VAL A 111 -21.80 -17.74 -27.74
N SER A 112 -20.93 -18.74 -27.52
CA SER A 112 -20.93 -19.99 -28.25
C SER A 112 -21.95 -20.98 -27.66
N ASP A 113 -22.70 -21.68 -28.52
CA ASP A 113 -23.66 -22.71 -28.10
C ASP A 113 -23.00 -23.96 -27.45
N VAL A 114 -21.69 -23.94 -27.21
CA VAL A 114 -20.94 -24.99 -26.53
C VAL A 114 -21.52 -25.28 -25.14
N GLY A 115 -22.05 -24.26 -24.45
CA GLY A 115 -22.75 -24.43 -23.16
C GLY A 115 -24.13 -25.09 -23.27
N LYS A 116 -24.82 -24.98 -24.42
CA LYS A 116 -26.20 -25.50 -24.59
C LYS A 116 -26.25 -26.94 -25.09
N ASN A 117 -25.19 -27.43 -25.73
CA ASN A 117 -25.15 -28.79 -26.29
C ASN A 117 -24.57 -29.86 -25.34
N LEU A 118 -24.07 -29.46 -24.17
CA LEU A 118 -23.54 -30.41 -23.16
C LEU A 118 -24.66 -31.20 -22.44
N ASP A 119 -25.88 -30.67 -22.39
CA ASP A 119 -27.03 -31.35 -21.75
C ASP A 119 -27.57 -32.54 -22.56
N LEU A 120 -27.13 -32.75 -23.81
CA LEU A 120 -27.62 -33.83 -24.68
C LEU A 120 -26.68 -35.05 -24.79
N ASN A 121 -25.44 -34.97 -24.32
CA ASN A 121 -24.44 -36.04 -24.51
C ASN A 121 -23.96 -36.74 -23.23
N ILE A 122 -24.51 -36.44 -22.04
CA ILE A 122 -24.24 -37.19 -20.79
C ILE A 122 -25.10 -38.47 -20.72
N SER A 123 -25.31 -39.11 -21.85
CA SER A 123 -25.84 -40.46 -21.95
C SER A 123 -25.13 -41.14 -23.11
N GLN A 124 -24.14 -41.96 -22.75
CA GLN A 124 -23.36 -42.84 -23.63
C GLN A 124 -22.14 -42.19 -24.31
N SER A 125 -20.99 -42.25 -23.65
CA SER A 125 -19.79 -42.79 -24.30
C SER A 125 -18.84 -43.39 -23.27
N ASN A 126 -18.68 -44.71 -23.38
CA ASN A 126 -17.64 -45.48 -22.71
C ASN A 126 -16.34 -45.28 -23.48
N PHE A 127 -15.26 -44.83 -22.83
CA PHE A 127 -13.90 -45.12 -23.27
C PHE A 127 -13.00 -45.47 -22.06
N PRO A 128 -12.00 -46.34 -22.27
CA PRO A 128 -11.47 -47.21 -21.24
C PRO A 128 -10.31 -46.60 -20.47
N ALA A 129 -10.21 -47.03 -19.21
CA ALA A 129 -9.05 -46.85 -18.35
C ALA A 129 -7.82 -47.55 -18.93
N ASN A 130 -6.71 -46.83 -19.06
CA ASN A 130 -5.37 -47.36 -18.79
C ASN A 130 -4.33 -46.24 -18.81
N TYR A 131 -3.76 -45.89 -17.66
CA TYR A 131 -2.35 -45.53 -17.50
C TYR A 131 -2.03 -45.60 -16.00
N GLU A 132 -1.39 -46.70 -15.64
CA GLU A 132 -0.86 -47.01 -14.32
C GLU A 132 0.68 -46.92 -14.39
N ASN A 133 1.29 -46.58 -13.26
CA ASN A 133 2.69 -46.81 -12.86
C ASN A 133 3.76 -45.81 -13.32
N ASN A 134 4.30 -45.00 -12.39
CA ASN A 134 5.43 -45.42 -11.55
C ASN A 134 5.90 -44.29 -10.61
N TYR A 135 5.72 -44.49 -9.30
CA TYR A 135 6.49 -43.82 -8.25
C TYR A 135 7.57 -44.80 -7.78
N GLU A 136 8.83 -44.45 -7.96
CA GLU A 136 9.95 -45.13 -7.31
C GLU A 136 10.66 -44.19 -6.33
N ASN A 137 10.77 -44.69 -5.11
CA ASN A 137 11.45 -44.13 -3.96
C ASN A 137 12.96 -43.99 -4.21
N ASN A 138 13.59 -42.99 -3.60
CA ASN A 138 14.95 -43.20 -3.11
C ASN A 138 15.21 -42.41 -1.81
N TYR A 139 15.29 -43.16 -0.71
CA TYR A 139 15.76 -42.73 0.60
C TYR A 139 17.29 -42.82 0.62
N GLY A 140 17.97 -41.73 0.97
CA GLY A 140 19.40 -41.71 1.24
C GLY A 140 19.68 -41.18 2.65
N ASN A 141 19.95 -42.10 3.58
CA ASN A 141 20.49 -41.81 4.90
C ASN A 141 21.91 -41.25 4.80
N ASN A 142 22.28 -40.35 5.73
CA ASN A 142 23.60 -40.39 6.38
C ASN A 142 23.59 -39.59 7.70
N GLU A 143 23.86 -40.32 8.78
CA GLU A 143 24.26 -39.82 10.10
C GLU A 143 25.77 -39.49 10.10
N ARG A 144 26.18 -38.43 10.81
CA ARG A 144 27.25 -38.49 11.83
C ARG A 144 27.49 -37.15 12.55
N ASN A 145 27.38 -37.22 13.89
CA ASN A 145 28.17 -36.62 14.99
C ASN A 145 29.38 -35.72 14.63
N GLU A 146 29.78 -34.70 15.42
CA GLU A 146 30.11 -34.77 16.86
C GLU A 146 30.39 -33.35 17.44
N ASN A 147 30.05 -33.16 18.73
CA ASN A 147 30.66 -32.33 19.81
C ASN A 147 31.33 -30.96 19.55
N SER A 148 30.96 -29.95 20.37
CA SER A 148 31.84 -29.44 21.45
C SER A 148 31.20 -28.29 22.25
N THR A 149 31.26 -28.41 23.58
CA THR A 149 30.94 -27.44 24.62
C THR A 149 32.06 -26.40 24.76
N GLU A 150 31.74 -25.13 24.99
CA GLU A 150 32.64 -24.23 25.74
C GLU A 150 31.88 -23.09 26.43
N THR A 151 32.18 -22.96 27.73
CA THR A 151 31.64 -22.00 28.69
C THR A 151 32.66 -20.88 28.86
N ILE A 152 32.27 -19.60 28.85
CA ILE A 152 33.14 -18.50 29.27
C ILE A 152 32.35 -17.53 30.17
N GLU A 153 32.84 -17.37 31.40
CA GLU A 153 32.51 -16.33 32.38
C GLU A 153 33.25 -15.03 32.04
N ILE A 154 32.63 -13.85 32.21
CA ILE A 154 33.34 -12.58 32.43
C ILE A 154 32.56 -11.68 33.41
N GLU A 155 33.08 -11.65 34.65
CA GLU A 155 33.53 -10.50 35.46
C GLU A 155 32.67 -9.22 35.63
N ASP A 156 32.28 -8.99 36.89
CA ASP A 156 31.76 -7.75 37.46
C ASP A 156 32.83 -6.65 37.56
N THR A 157 32.47 -5.40 37.23
CA THR A 157 33.27 -4.22 37.63
C THR A 157 32.44 -3.16 38.37
N LYS A 158 32.84 -2.93 39.62
CA LYS A 158 32.41 -1.85 40.52
C LYS A 158 32.90 -0.48 40.03
N ILE A 159 32.09 0.56 40.22
CA ILE A 159 32.56 1.97 40.25
C ILE A 159 32.01 2.67 41.50
N ALA A 160 32.88 3.49 42.07
CA ALA A 160 32.93 4.02 43.42
C ALA A 160 31.97 5.19 43.73
N GLU A 161 31.69 5.33 45.03
CA GLU A 161 31.04 6.46 45.68
C GLU A 161 32.06 7.51 46.21
N ILE A 162 31.51 8.65 46.69
CA ILE A 162 32.03 9.64 47.69
C ILE A 162 32.72 10.90 47.07
N PRO A 163 32.64 12.14 47.62
CA PRO A 163 32.01 12.60 48.88
C PRO A 163 31.06 13.82 48.82
N THR A 164 30.29 13.86 49.90
CA THR A 164 29.68 14.97 50.65
C THR A 164 30.59 16.19 50.88
N ILE A 165 30.03 17.40 50.78
CA ILE A 165 30.55 18.61 51.45
C ILE A 165 29.46 19.26 52.30
N SER A 166 29.91 19.66 53.47
CA SER A 166 29.20 20.02 54.69
C SER A 166 28.83 21.50 54.83
N HIS A 167 27.78 21.72 55.63
CA HIS A 167 27.58 22.79 56.63
C HIS A 167 27.66 24.27 56.23
N VAL A 168 26.50 24.94 56.32
CA VAL A 168 26.38 26.29 56.87
C VAL A 168 25.26 26.32 57.93
N VAL A 169 25.60 26.83 59.11
CA VAL A 169 24.74 26.98 60.30
C VAL A 169 23.80 28.17 60.13
N PRO A 170 22.51 28.09 60.51
CA PRO A 170 21.56 29.19 60.38
C PRO A 170 21.60 30.16 61.58
N GLN A 171 21.43 31.45 61.29
CA GLN A 171 21.18 32.50 62.28
C GLN A 171 19.73 32.47 62.79
N LYS A 172 19.58 32.61 64.10
CA LYS A 172 18.31 32.66 64.85
C LYS A 172 17.48 33.88 64.45
N ILE A 173 16.25 33.65 63.96
CA ILE A 173 15.18 34.65 63.91
C ILE A 173 14.08 34.21 64.89
N LYS A 174 13.75 35.11 65.82
CA LYS A 174 12.71 34.96 66.86
C LYS A 174 11.30 34.94 66.24
N PRO A 175 10.32 34.31 66.91
CA PRO A 175 9.06 33.91 66.29
C PRO A 175 8.11 35.10 66.16
N PHE A 176 7.77 35.47 64.92
CA PHE A 176 6.56 36.23 64.66
C PHE A 176 5.37 35.27 64.68
N SER A 177 4.76 35.26 65.87
CA SER A 177 3.36 35.04 66.21
C SER A 177 2.47 34.19 65.27
N MET A 178 1.86 33.18 65.91
CA MET A 178 0.96 32.12 65.43
C MET A 178 -0.15 32.47 64.41
N LEU A 179 -0.33 33.72 63.99
CA LEU A 179 -1.40 34.11 63.07
C LEU A 179 -1.10 33.68 61.62
N VAL A 180 0.16 33.79 61.16
CA VAL A 180 0.54 33.47 59.77
C VAL A 180 0.46 31.98 59.48
N HIS A 181 0.76 31.14 60.47
CA HIS A 181 0.64 29.68 60.33
C HIS A 181 -0.82 29.24 60.19
N LYS A 182 -1.75 29.86 60.93
CA LYS A 182 -3.18 29.55 60.81
C LYS A 182 -3.73 29.90 59.42
N TYR A 183 -3.34 31.03 58.84
CA TYR A 183 -3.76 31.38 57.48
C TYR A 183 -3.14 30.48 56.41
N ARG A 184 -1.86 30.08 56.56
CA ARG A 184 -1.21 29.13 55.65
C ARG A 184 -1.86 27.75 55.67
N THR A 185 -2.21 27.22 56.84
CA THR A 185 -2.90 25.92 56.92
C THR A 185 -4.31 26.00 56.33
N ILE A 186 -5.05 27.09 56.53
CA ILE A 186 -6.35 27.29 55.90
C ILE A 186 -6.23 27.36 54.37
N LEU A 187 -5.24 28.08 53.84
CA LEU A 187 -5.01 28.20 52.39
C LEU A 187 -4.66 26.85 51.75
N ILE A 188 -3.78 26.07 52.40
CA ILE A 188 -3.41 24.73 51.93
C ILE A 188 -4.62 23.79 51.95
N LEU A 189 -5.45 23.85 53.00
CA LEU A 189 -6.68 23.05 53.08
C LEU A 189 -7.65 23.41 51.95
N LEU A 190 -7.84 24.70 51.67
CA LEU A 190 -8.66 25.19 50.56
C LEU A 190 -8.16 24.68 49.20
N LEU A 191 -6.84 24.72 48.99
CA LEU A 191 -6.23 24.23 47.75
C LEU A 191 -6.47 22.73 47.55
N ILE A 192 -6.33 21.93 48.62
CA ILE A 192 -6.60 20.48 48.60
C ILE A 192 -8.08 20.21 48.28
N ILE A 193 -9.01 20.98 48.85
CA ILE A 193 -10.45 20.84 48.58
C ILE A 193 -10.76 21.13 47.12
N VAL A 194 -10.17 22.20 46.54
CA VAL A 194 -10.34 22.53 45.12
C VAL A 194 -9.80 21.42 44.22
N LEU A 195 -8.62 20.87 44.54
CA LEU A 195 -8.01 19.80 43.77
C LEU A 195 -8.84 18.50 43.82
N CYS A 196 -9.34 18.12 45.00
CA CYS A 196 -10.23 16.97 45.17
C CYS A 196 -11.56 17.17 44.43
N SER A 197 -12.12 18.38 44.44
CA SER A 197 -13.34 18.72 43.71
C SER A 197 -13.13 18.61 42.20
N ALA A 198 -11.99 19.08 41.69
CA ALA A 198 -11.64 18.97 40.27
C ALA A 198 -11.49 17.51 39.82
N VAL A 199 -10.82 16.67 40.62
CA VAL A 199 -10.70 15.22 40.35
C VAL A 199 -12.08 14.54 40.36
N PHE A 200 -12.96 14.93 41.29
CA PHE A 200 -14.32 14.38 41.36
C PHE A 200 -15.17 14.77 40.14
N ILE A 201 -15.10 16.04 39.71
CA ILE A 201 -15.76 16.51 38.48
C ILE A 201 -15.21 15.78 37.26
N PHE A 202 -13.89 15.62 37.15
CA PHE A 202 -13.27 14.90 36.05
C PHE A 202 -13.69 13.43 36.01
N LYS A 203 -13.81 12.78 37.18
CA LYS A 203 -14.30 11.40 37.31
C LYS A 203 -15.79 11.28 36.95
N GLN A 204 -16.62 12.26 37.32
CA GLN A 204 -18.03 12.33 36.89
C GLN A 204 -18.17 12.51 35.38
N ILE A 205 -17.32 13.33 34.75
CA ILE A 205 -17.31 13.51 33.28
C ILE A 205 -16.92 12.21 32.57
N ILE A 206 -15.95 11.46 33.09
CA ILE A 206 -15.57 10.15 32.55
C ILE A 206 -16.69 9.13 32.76
N SER A 207 -17.29 9.08 33.96
CA SER A 207 -18.35 8.13 34.31
C SER A 207 -19.66 8.39 33.55
N ASN A 208 -20.03 9.65 33.32
CA ASN A 208 -21.24 10.00 32.56
C ASN A 208 -21.10 9.71 31.05
N ASN A 209 -19.89 9.45 30.56
CA ASN A 209 -19.68 8.99 29.18
C ASN A 209 -19.81 7.47 29.01
N GLU A 210 -19.89 6.69 30.10
CA GLU A 210 -20.02 5.22 30.04
C GLU A 210 -21.46 4.70 30.27
N GLU A 211 -22.41 5.55 30.67
CA GLU A 211 -23.73 5.12 31.15
C GLU A 211 -24.91 5.31 30.18
N ASN A 212 -24.67 5.39 28.87
CA ASN A 212 -25.71 5.20 27.86
C ASN A 212 -25.58 3.83 27.19
N SER A 213 -25.82 2.75 27.95
CA SER A 213 -26.12 1.42 27.38
C SER A 213 -27.56 1.03 27.72
N ILE A 214 -28.44 1.30 26.77
CA ILE A 214 -29.83 0.84 26.82
C ILE A 214 -29.82 -0.68 26.51
N LYS A 215 -30.23 -1.49 27.49
CA LYS A 215 -30.56 -2.91 27.28
C LYS A 215 -31.90 -3.02 26.56
N TYR A 216 -31.88 -3.53 25.34
CA TYR A 216 -33.01 -4.25 24.75
C TYR A 216 -32.52 -5.56 24.12
N THR A 217 -33.19 -6.64 24.50
CA THR A 217 -33.11 -7.98 23.91
C THR A 217 -33.76 -7.98 22.53
N SER A 218 -33.09 -8.46 21.48
CA SER A 218 -33.80 -9.02 20.33
C SER A 218 -32.97 -9.98 19.50
N ASN A 219 -33.68 -10.96 18.94
CA ASN A 219 -33.26 -11.89 17.90
C ASN A 219 -32.84 -11.17 16.63
N TYR A 220 -31.80 -11.70 15.98
CA TYR A 220 -31.44 -11.62 14.56
C TYR A 220 -32.01 -10.45 13.74
N SER A 221 -31.16 -9.44 13.48
CA SER A 221 -31.04 -8.61 12.24
C SER A 221 -29.86 -7.61 12.39
N ILE A 222 -28.99 -7.52 11.37
CA ILE A 222 -27.88 -6.54 11.18
C ILE A 222 -28.46 -5.13 10.80
N PRO A 223 -27.82 -3.92 10.88
CA PRO A 223 -26.47 -3.43 11.31
C PRO A 223 -26.43 -2.15 12.23
N ASN A 224 -25.19 -1.66 12.49
CA ASN A 224 -24.70 -0.35 13.02
C ASN A 224 -24.47 -0.26 14.54
N GLU A 225 -23.34 0.23 15.08
CA GLU A 225 -22.09 0.77 14.54
C GLU A 225 -21.01 0.58 15.64
N LYS A 226 -20.03 -0.29 15.40
CA LYS A 226 -18.69 -0.17 15.98
C LYS A 226 -17.79 0.19 14.82
N ASN A 227 -16.94 1.21 14.97
CA ASN A 227 -15.93 1.62 13.99
C ASN A 227 -14.80 0.60 13.89
N THR A 228 -15.14 -0.64 13.59
CA THR A 228 -14.21 -1.70 13.21
C THR A 228 -14.42 -1.91 11.72
N ILE A 229 -13.54 -1.31 10.91
CA ILE A 229 -13.53 -1.56 9.47
C ILE A 229 -13.01 -2.99 9.30
N ILE A 230 -13.92 -3.94 9.06
CA ILE A 230 -13.56 -5.28 8.61
C ILE A 230 -13.34 -5.16 7.10
N LEU A 231 -12.09 -4.91 6.71
CA LEU A 231 -11.69 -5.05 5.32
C LEU A 231 -11.59 -6.56 5.04
N SER A 232 -12.21 -7.04 3.97
CA SER A 232 -12.17 -8.48 3.64
C SER A 232 -10.75 -8.87 3.21
N GLU A 233 -10.32 -10.05 3.65
CA GLU A 233 -9.05 -10.70 3.29
C GLU A 233 -8.84 -10.72 1.76
N GLU A 234 -9.94 -10.87 1.00
CA GLU A 234 -9.99 -10.77 -0.47
C GLU A 234 -9.46 -9.45 -1.03
N TYR A 235 -9.72 -8.30 -0.39
CA TYR A 235 -9.26 -7.01 -0.88
C TYR A 235 -7.74 -6.92 -0.78
N PHE A 236 -7.11 -7.36 0.32
CA PHE A 236 -5.65 -7.32 0.42
C PHE A 236 -5.00 -8.31 -0.55
N LEU A 237 -5.53 -9.54 -0.60
CA LEU A 237 -5.04 -10.60 -1.49
C LEU A 237 -5.17 -10.24 -2.97
N SER A 238 -6.17 -9.44 -3.36
CA SER A 238 -6.31 -8.93 -4.74
C SER A 238 -5.19 -7.97 -5.17
N TYR A 239 -4.48 -7.36 -4.22
CA TYR A 239 -3.37 -6.44 -4.50
C TYR A 239 -2.01 -7.09 -4.32
N THR A 240 -1.93 -8.18 -3.55
CA THR A 240 -0.67 -8.82 -3.14
C THR A 240 -0.50 -10.18 -3.78
N TYR A 241 0.33 -10.25 -4.82
CA TYR A 241 0.76 -11.55 -5.34
C TYR A 241 2.00 -11.98 -4.57
N LEU A 242 1.94 -13.18 -4.01
CA LEU A 242 3.13 -13.87 -3.58
C LEU A 242 3.68 -14.65 -4.76
N LYS A 243 4.81 -14.19 -5.27
CA LYS A 243 5.61 -15.03 -6.15
C LYS A 243 6.59 -15.79 -5.27
N ASP A 244 6.37 -17.10 -5.16
CA ASP A 244 7.35 -18.02 -4.59
C ASP A 244 8.38 -18.29 -5.70
N SER A 245 9.52 -17.59 -5.65
CA SER A 245 10.67 -17.90 -6.50
C SER A 245 11.69 -18.68 -5.69
N GLU A 246 12.61 -19.37 -6.35
CA GLU A 246 13.75 -20.02 -5.68
C GLU A 246 14.59 -19.02 -4.83
N ASP A 247 14.42 -17.72 -5.08
CA ASP A 247 15.07 -16.61 -4.39
C ASP A 247 14.26 -16.02 -3.21
N GLY A 248 13.05 -16.52 -2.94
CA GLY A 248 12.21 -16.13 -1.79
C GLY A 248 10.83 -15.59 -2.15
N VAL A 249 10.10 -15.14 -1.11
CA VAL A 249 8.72 -14.63 -1.23
C VAL A 249 8.74 -13.17 -1.67
N GLN A 250 8.28 -12.87 -2.88
CA GLN A 250 8.17 -11.49 -3.38
C GLN A 250 6.76 -10.95 -3.13
N LEU A 251 6.65 -9.82 -2.43
CA LEU A 251 5.40 -9.08 -2.32
C LEU A 251 5.28 -8.15 -3.52
N ASP A 252 4.26 -8.39 -4.33
CA ASP A 252 3.97 -7.59 -5.50
C ASP A 252 2.70 -6.77 -5.25
N ILE A 253 2.76 -5.44 -5.37
CA ILE A 253 1.58 -4.57 -5.28
C ILE A 253 1.16 -4.15 -6.68
N ASN A 254 0.04 -4.70 -7.16
CA ASN A 254 -0.51 -4.41 -8.49
C ASN A 254 0.49 -4.65 -9.64
N GLY A 255 1.28 -5.73 -9.57
CA GLY A 255 2.27 -6.11 -10.59
C GLY A 255 3.58 -5.31 -10.54
N THR A 256 3.76 -4.47 -9.51
CA THR A 256 5.05 -3.89 -9.16
C THR A 256 5.64 -4.54 -7.89
N PRO A 257 6.76 -5.26 -8.02
CA PRO A 257 7.51 -5.74 -6.88
C PRO A 257 7.84 -4.64 -5.89
N ILE A 258 7.60 -4.87 -4.61
CA ILE A 258 8.22 -4.05 -3.58
C ILE A 258 9.68 -4.48 -3.46
N PRO A 259 10.65 -3.56 -3.68
CA PRO A 259 12.04 -3.91 -3.50
C PRO A 259 12.35 -4.01 -2.00
N TYR A 260 12.81 -5.17 -1.59
CA TYR A 260 13.33 -5.44 -0.26
C TYR A 260 14.84 -5.60 -0.34
N TYR A 261 15.59 -4.75 0.35
CA TYR A 261 17.04 -4.68 0.17
C TYR A 261 17.82 -5.54 1.17
N ASN A 262 17.30 -5.67 2.39
CA ASN A 262 18.04 -6.34 3.46
C ASN A 262 17.32 -7.58 3.99
N PHE A 263 16.01 -7.67 3.82
CA PHE A 263 15.18 -8.70 4.43
C PHE A 263 14.00 -9.05 3.53
N TYR A 264 13.69 -10.33 3.35
CA TYR A 264 12.61 -10.74 2.46
C TYR A 264 11.33 -11.04 3.24
N PRO A 265 10.14 -10.85 2.63
CA PRO A 265 8.89 -11.40 3.16
C PRO A 265 9.01 -12.89 3.51
N LYS A 266 8.25 -13.33 4.50
CA LYS A 266 8.25 -14.72 4.99
C LYS A 266 6.84 -15.24 5.14
N VAL A 267 6.64 -16.55 5.01
CA VAL A 267 5.38 -17.21 5.34
C VAL A 267 5.59 -18.05 6.59
N ILE A 268 4.88 -17.72 7.67
CA ILE A 268 4.96 -18.43 8.95
C ILE A 268 3.53 -18.75 9.39
N ASN A 269 3.22 -20.02 9.61
CA ASN A 269 1.88 -20.48 9.98
C ASN A 269 0.78 -19.97 9.04
N ASN A 270 1.01 -20.01 7.72
CA ASN A 270 0.12 -19.48 6.68
C ASN A 270 -0.12 -17.96 6.75
N VAL A 271 0.69 -17.21 7.50
CA VAL A 271 0.64 -15.75 7.54
C VAL A 271 1.88 -15.17 6.88
N ILE A 272 1.66 -14.21 5.99
CA ILE A 272 2.71 -13.46 5.33
C ILE A 272 3.23 -12.40 6.28
N TYR A 273 4.52 -12.41 6.54
CA TYR A 273 5.23 -11.48 7.37
C TYR A 273 6.10 -10.58 6.50
N LEU A 274 5.93 -9.27 6.66
CA LEU A 274 6.69 -8.27 5.91
C LEU A 274 7.74 -7.63 6.82
N PRO A 275 8.96 -7.40 6.31
CA PRO A 275 9.99 -6.70 7.06
C PRO A 275 9.53 -5.25 7.30
N PHE A 276 9.27 -4.90 8.56
CA PHE A 276 8.60 -3.66 8.96
C PHE A 276 9.31 -2.43 8.42
N SER A 277 10.64 -2.37 8.55
CA SER A 277 11.39 -1.19 8.13
C SER A 277 11.44 -1.00 6.62
N ASP A 278 11.65 -2.07 5.86
CA ASP A 278 11.70 -1.95 4.40
C ASP A 278 10.30 -1.63 3.87
N THR A 279 9.26 -2.29 4.40
CA THR A 279 7.85 -2.03 4.05
C THR A 279 7.48 -0.56 4.23
N PHE A 280 7.73 0.02 5.41
CA PHE A 280 7.31 1.40 5.68
C PHE A 280 8.20 2.46 5.01
N LYS A 281 9.49 2.17 4.77
CA LYS A 281 10.33 3.02 3.90
C LYS A 281 9.76 3.10 2.49
N GLN A 282 9.34 1.97 1.93
CA GLN A 282 8.73 1.92 0.60
C GLN A 282 7.39 2.67 0.56
N LEU A 283 6.66 2.72 1.68
CA LEU A 283 5.42 3.50 1.83
C LEU A 283 5.68 5.02 2.03
N GLY A 284 6.95 5.44 2.04
CA GLY A 284 7.36 6.83 2.23
C GLY A 284 7.32 7.29 3.69
N PHE A 285 7.50 6.36 4.63
CA PHE A 285 7.71 6.70 6.03
C PHE A 285 9.20 6.71 6.35
N SER A 286 9.59 7.60 7.26
CA SER A 286 10.96 7.70 7.73
C SER A 286 11.07 7.23 9.17
N LEU A 287 12.17 6.55 9.47
CA LEU A 287 12.46 5.99 10.79
C LEU A 287 12.63 7.13 11.80
N ILE A 288 11.88 7.10 12.90
CA ILE A 288 12.03 8.09 13.99
C ILE A 288 12.77 7.49 15.17
N ASN A 289 12.43 6.26 15.54
CA ASN A 289 12.97 5.60 16.72
C ASN A 289 13.27 4.14 16.43
N TYR A 290 14.44 3.72 16.89
CA TYR A 290 14.94 2.37 16.77
C TYR A 290 15.32 1.86 18.16
N ASN A 291 14.64 0.81 18.59
CA ASN A 291 15.02 -0.02 19.73
C ASN A 291 14.87 -1.49 19.31
N GLU A 292 15.69 -2.37 19.88
CA GLU A 292 15.65 -3.82 19.63
C GLU A 292 14.26 -4.43 19.84
N LYS A 293 13.40 -3.88 20.71
CA LYS A 293 12.04 -4.42 20.92
C LYS A 293 10.94 -3.61 20.23
N PHE A 294 11.28 -2.45 19.70
CA PHE A 294 10.31 -1.44 19.30
C PHE A 294 10.83 -0.62 18.12
N ARG A 295 10.04 -0.51 17.06
CA ARG A 295 10.34 0.40 15.95
C ARG A 295 9.19 1.35 15.74
N SER A 296 9.51 2.64 15.55
CA SER A 296 8.55 3.64 15.12
C SER A 296 9.01 4.37 13.86
N PHE A 297 8.07 4.51 12.94
CA PHE A 297 8.22 5.30 11.73
C PHE A 297 7.21 6.44 11.75
N LYS A 298 7.51 7.52 11.05
CA LYS A 298 6.58 8.62 10.80
C LYS A 298 6.51 8.89 9.32
N ASP A 299 5.28 8.97 8.84
CA ASP A 299 4.99 9.54 7.55
C ASP A 299 5.35 11.02 7.63
N LEU A 300 6.43 11.40 6.94
CA LEU A 300 6.94 12.76 7.02
C LEU A 300 5.96 13.80 6.43
N ARG A 301 5.01 13.36 5.59
CA ARG A 301 4.01 14.24 4.96
C ARG A 301 2.83 14.50 5.88
N THR A 302 2.24 13.45 6.42
CA THR A 302 1.03 13.55 7.24
C THR A 302 1.35 13.75 8.72
N GLY A 303 2.61 13.53 9.11
CA GLY A 303 3.05 13.51 10.50
C GLY A 303 2.60 12.27 11.27
N LYS A 304 1.81 11.38 10.66
CA LYS A 304 1.27 10.17 11.29
C LYS A 304 2.38 9.17 11.60
N THR A 305 2.25 8.48 12.71
CA THR A 305 3.23 7.49 13.15
C THR A 305 2.72 6.07 12.90
N VAL A 306 3.65 5.15 12.67
CA VAL A 306 3.40 3.71 12.80
C VAL A 306 4.37 3.13 13.81
N MET A 307 3.87 2.24 14.66
CA MET A 307 4.64 1.64 15.74
C MET A 307 4.37 0.15 15.80
N ALA A 308 5.46 -0.61 15.88
CA ALA A 308 5.46 -2.07 15.99
C ALA A 308 6.33 -2.47 17.18
N GLU A 309 5.78 -3.32 18.06
CA GLU A 309 6.48 -3.86 19.22
C GLU A 309 6.51 -5.38 19.17
N VAL A 310 7.71 -5.96 19.30
CA VAL A 310 7.93 -7.40 19.20
C VAL A 310 7.14 -8.14 20.29
N GLY A 311 6.48 -9.23 19.91
CA GLY A 311 5.66 -10.06 20.79
C GLY A 311 4.26 -9.53 21.04
N ARG A 312 3.92 -8.33 20.57
CA ARG A 312 2.56 -7.78 20.71
C ARG A 312 1.69 -8.14 19.51
N LYS A 313 0.38 -8.26 19.78
CA LYS A 313 -0.69 -8.36 18.79
C LYS A 313 -1.35 -7.00 18.50
N ASN A 314 -0.68 -5.91 18.85
CA ASN A 314 -1.17 -4.56 18.61
C ASN A 314 -0.15 -3.83 17.72
N PHE A 315 -0.64 -3.38 16.58
CA PHE A 315 0.08 -2.50 15.67
C PHE A 315 -0.51 -1.11 15.80
N GLN A 316 0.32 -0.07 15.99
CA GLN A 316 -0.20 1.28 16.16
C GLN A 316 -0.06 2.08 14.88
N TYR A 317 -1.15 2.74 14.46
CA TYR A 317 -1.16 3.75 13.40
C TYR A 317 -1.82 5.03 13.91
N ASP A 318 -1.06 6.12 13.93
CA ASP A 318 -1.52 7.45 14.35
C ASP A 318 -2.20 7.42 15.74
N ASN A 319 -1.52 6.79 16.70
CA ASN A 319 -1.98 6.53 18.07
C ASN A 319 -3.25 5.68 18.19
N LYS A 320 -3.68 5.02 17.12
CA LYS A 320 -4.77 4.03 17.15
C LYS A 320 -4.18 2.64 17.11
N ASP A 321 -4.61 1.80 18.05
CA ASP A 321 -4.28 0.38 18.07
C ASP A 321 -5.07 -0.37 16.99
N ILE A 322 -4.38 -1.18 16.21
CA ILE A 322 -4.90 -2.15 15.26
C ILE A 322 -4.57 -3.53 15.85
N GLU A 323 -5.61 -4.26 16.23
CA GLU A 323 -5.49 -5.61 16.77
C GLU A 323 -5.15 -6.60 15.64
N LEU A 324 -4.14 -7.44 15.89
CA LEU A 324 -3.62 -8.44 14.98
C LEU A 324 -4.00 -9.84 15.49
N THR A 325 -4.30 -10.75 14.56
CA THR A 325 -4.50 -12.17 14.91
C THR A 325 -3.19 -12.84 15.32
N GLU A 326 -2.09 -12.42 14.72
CA GLU A 326 -0.75 -12.94 14.94
C GLU A 326 0.19 -11.89 15.53
N PRO A 327 1.15 -12.30 16.37
CA PRO A 327 2.07 -11.35 16.98
C PRO A 327 3.07 -10.81 15.95
N ILE A 328 3.53 -9.60 16.20
CA ILE A 328 4.71 -9.00 15.57
C ILE A 328 5.92 -9.79 16.05
N ILE A 329 6.77 -10.25 15.12
CA ILE A 329 7.91 -11.11 15.45
C ILE A 329 9.23 -10.38 15.17
N MET A 330 10.32 -10.91 15.74
CA MET A 330 11.68 -10.47 15.44
C MET A 330 12.50 -11.63 14.91
N GLU A 331 13.27 -11.36 13.86
CA GLU A 331 14.19 -12.32 13.26
C GLU A 331 15.36 -11.58 12.63
N GLU A 332 16.59 -12.08 12.81
CA GLU A 332 17.82 -11.49 12.24
C GLU A 332 17.93 -9.96 12.47
N LEU A 333 17.58 -9.53 13.68
CA LEU A 333 17.52 -8.12 14.11
C LEU A 333 16.42 -7.28 13.45
N ASN A 334 15.58 -7.83 12.56
CA ASN A 334 14.47 -7.12 11.95
C ASN A 334 13.13 -7.43 12.62
N ILE A 335 12.23 -6.44 12.62
CA ILE A 335 10.85 -6.63 13.05
C ILE A 335 10.04 -7.01 11.82
N TYR A 336 9.21 -8.04 11.96
CA TYR A 336 8.27 -8.45 10.93
C TYR A 336 6.84 -8.25 11.41
N ILE A 337 6.02 -7.69 10.53
CA ILE A 337 4.60 -7.44 10.75
C ILE A 337 3.76 -8.33 9.85
N PRO A 338 2.60 -8.83 10.30
CA PRO A 338 1.67 -9.52 9.42
C PRO A 338 1.21 -8.61 8.28
N ALA A 339 1.26 -9.08 7.04
CA ALA A 339 0.99 -8.28 5.85
C ALA A 339 -0.40 -7.63 5.86
N TYR A 340 -1.41 -8.34 6.39
CA TYR A 340 -2.79 -7.83 6.50
C TYR A 340 -2.89 -6.56 7.37
N CYS A 341 -1.90 -6.21 8.20
CA CYS A 341 -1.93 -4.93 8.93
C CYS A 341 -1.87 -3.72 7.98
N LEU A 342 -1.37 -3.91 6.74
CA LEU A 342 -1.36 -2.90 5.69
C LEU A 342 -2.75 -2.64 5.07
N MET A 343 -3.78 -3.39 5.45
CA MET A 343 -5.15 -3.15 4.98
C MET A 343 -5.65 -1.75 5.32
N GLY A 344 -5.22 -1.15 6.43
CA GLY A 344 -5.52 0.25 6.74
C GLY A 344 -4.78 1.29 5.88
N PHE A 345 -3.87 0.84 5.02
CA PHE A 345 -2.94 1.67 4.25
C PHE A 345 -3.24 1.64 2.75
N THR A 346 -4.43 1.27 2.32
CA THR A 346 -4.80 1.19 0.89
C THR A 346 -4.45 2.47 0.11
N SER A 347 -4.72 3.64 0.67
CA SER A 347 -4.32 4.92 0.05
C SER A 347 -2.80 5.11 -0.08
N TYR A 348 -1.99 4.44 0.74
CA TYR A 348 -0.53 4.35 0.58
C TYR A 348 -0.12 3.32 -0.47
N LEU A 349 -0.80 2.18 -0.53
CA LEU A 349 -0.56 1.14 -1.53
C LEU A 349 -0.86 1.67 -2.94
N ASP A 350 -1.94 2.43 -3.12
CA ASP A 350 -2.27 3.10 -4.40
C ASP A 350 -1.18 4.08 -4.86
N ARG A 351 -0.36 4.60 -3.92
CA ARG A 351 0.79 5.48 -4.22
C ARG A 351 2.06 4.72 -4.58
N MET A 352 2.11 3.42 -4.29
CA MET A 352 3.22 2.55 -4.69
C MET A 352 3.10 2.13 -6.15
N ILE A 353 1.90 2.16 -6.71
CA ILE A 353 1.63 1.79 -8.10
C ILE A 353 2.35 2.78 -9.02
N PRO A 354 3.34 2.33 -9.79
CA PRO A 354 3.94 3.16 -10.81
C PRO A 354 2.88 3.50 -11.84
N TYR A 355 2.82 4.77 -12.19
CA TYR A 355 1.98 5.19 -13.29
C TYR A 355 2.83 5.03 -14.54
N ASN A 356 2.37 4.24 -15.52
CA ASN A 356 2.85 4.33 -16.89
C ASN A 356 2.57 5.76 -17.36
N ILE A 357 3.56 6.64 -17.23
CA ILE A 357 3.48 8.05 -17.58
C ILE A 357 4.48 8.28 -18.70
N ASP A 358 3.98 8.63 -19.87
CA ASP A 358 4.84 8.98 -20.99
C ASP A 358 5.37 10.39 -20.77
N ILE A 359 6.70 10.54 -20.81
CA ILE A 359 7.36 11.83 -20.69
C ILE A 359 7.81 12.26 -22.07
N MET A 360 7.33 13.41 -22.51
CA MET A 360 7.67 14.04 -23.78
C MET A 360 8.45 15.32 -23.52
N VAL A 361 9.54 15.52 -24.25
CA VAL A 361 10.28 16.79 -24.29
C VAL A 361 10.22 17.30 -25.71
N ASP A 362 9.65 18.49 -25.91
CA ASP A 362 9.41 19.09 -27.23
C ASP A 362 8.73 18.10 -28.20
N SER A 363 7.66 17.49 -27.69
CA SER A 363 6.85 16.47 -28.38
C SER A 363 7.63 15.20 -28.81
N LYS A 364 8.83 14.96 -28.24
CA LYS A 364 9.58 13.71 -28.43
C LYS A 364 9.51 12.85 -27.17
N ILE A 365 9.08 11.61 -27.33
CA ILE A 365 9.06 10.60 -26.27
C ILE A 365 10.49 10.40 -25.76
N GLN A 366 10.66 10.49 -24.45
CA GLN A 366 11.94 10.29 -23.78
C GLN A 366 12.16 8.80 -23.45
N PRO A 367 13.43 8.36 -23.34
CA PRO A 367 13.74 6.99 -22.97
C PRO A 367 13.14 6.63 -21.61
N LYS A 368 12.91 5.32 -21.43
CA LYS A 368 12.34 4.75 -20.21
C LYS A 368 13.21 5.13 -19.01
N TYR A 369 12.55 5.65 -17.98
CA TYR A 369 13.15 6.04 -16.71
C TYR A 369 13.63 4.82 -15.92
N GLU A 370 14.72 4.96 -15.18
CA GLU A 370 15.18 3.94 -14.22
C GLU A 370 14.21 3.83 -13.04
N PHE A 371 13.65 4.97 -12.62
CA PHE A 371 12.70 5.09 -11.51
C PHE A 371 11.40 5.72 -12.01
N GLU A 372 10.30 4.98 -11.87
CA GLU A 372 9.02 5.33 -12.50
C GLU A 372 8.37 6.56 -11.86
N PRO A 373 7.73 7.45 -12.65
CA PRO A 373 6.95 8.57 -12.14
C PRO A 373 5.85 8.14 -11.17
N ARG A 374 5.54 9.00 -10.21
CA ARG A 374 4.56 8.72 -9.16
C ARG A 374 3.55 9.85 -9.03
N VAL A 375 2.27 9.52 -8.93
CA VAL A 375 1.23 10.49 -8.59
C VAL A 375 0.84 10.28 -7.13
N ILE A 376 1.07 11.30 -6.31
CA ILE A 376 0.83 11.27 -4.86
C ILE A 376 0.00 12.50 -4.51
N ASN A 377 -1.20 12.29 -3.94
CA ASN A 377 -2.13 13.36 -3.58
C ASN A 377 -2.33 14.37 -4.71
N ASP A 378 -2.64 13.87 -5.91
CA ASP A 378 -2.83 14.67 -7.14
C ASP A 378 -1.59 15.38 -7.69
N THR A 379 -0.44 15.29 -7.02
CA THR A 379 0.84 15.83 -7.49
C THR A 379 1.66 14.77 -8.21
N LEU A 380 2.12 15.09 -9.42
CA LEU A 380 3.05 14.25 -10.17
C LEU A 380 4.49 14.50 -9.67
N TYR A 381 5.20 13.41 -9.40
CA TYR A 381 6.58 13.38 -8.97
C TYR A 381 7.45 12.66 -10.00
N LEU A 382 8.65 13.19 -10.21
CA LEU A 382 9.70 12.56 -11.01
C LEU A 382 10.93 12.32 -10.14
N SER A 383 11.72 11.31 -10.49
CA SER A 383 13.07 11.14 -9.94
C SER A 383 13.88 12.40 -10.23
N PHE A 384 14.45 12.99 -9.18
CA PHE A 384 15.30 14.17 -9.27
C PHE A 384 16.47 13.92 -10.22
N ARG A 385 17.12 12.76 -10.10
CA ARG A 385 18.22 12.37 -10.99
C ARG A 385 17.77 12.36 -12.45
N TYR A 386 16.71 11.60 -12.75
CA TYR A 386 16.20 11.47 -14.11
C TYR A 386 15.87 12.84 -14.72
N LEU A 387 15.11 13.66 -13.99
CA LEU A 387 14.67 14.95 -14.48
C LEU A 387 15.85 15.90 -14.78
N PHE A 388 16.85 15.95 -13.92
CA PHE A 388 17.97 16.88 -14.09
C PHE A 388 19.01 16.37 -15.10
N GLU A 389 19.27 15.06 -15.15
CA GLU A 389 20.14 14.46 -16.18
C GLU A 389 19.52 14.60 -17.59
N LEU A 390 18.18 14.60 -17.70
CA LEU A 390 17.46 14.88 -18.96
C LEU A 390 17.81 16.26 -19.57
N PHE A 391 18.26 17.21 -18.74
CA PHE A 391 18.64 18.56 -19.14
C PHE A 391 20.13 18.84 -18.88
N ASP A 392 20.98 17.81 -18.99
CA ASP A 392 22.44 17.88 -18.92
C ASP A 392 23.02 18.35 -17.58
N TYR A 393 22.28 18.23 -16.47
CA TYR A 393 22.84 18.47 -15.14
C TYR A 393 23.63 17.25 -14.68
N ASN A 394 24.77 17.49 -14.02
CA ASN A 394 25.49 16.48 -13.27
C ASN A 394 24.85 16.30 -11.89
N VAL A 395 24.20 15.16 -11.67
CA VAL A 395 23.53 14.84 -10.41
C VAL A 395 24.46 14.01 -9.52
N LYS A 396 24.83 14.59 -8.38
CA LYS A 396 25.59 13.87 -7.36
C LYS A 396 24.68 12.83 -6.69
N PRO A 397 25.22 11.67 -6.25
CA PRO A 397 24.44 10.68 -5.51
C PRO A 397 23.70 11.33 -4.35
N ASP A 398 22.44 10.93 -4.15
CA ASP A 398 21.63 11.32 -3.01
C ASP A 398 22.39 10.89 -1.75
N ARG A 399 22.81 11.87 -0.93
CA ARG A 399 23.67 11.61 0.24
C ARG A 399 22.93 11.97 1.51
N ARG A 400 23.06 11.10 2.51
CA ARG A 400 22.88 11.48 3.90
C ARG A 400 24.00 12.43 4.31
N ILE A 401 23.63 13.60 4.82
CA ILE A 401 24.55 14.45 5.55
C ILE A 401 24.65 13.91 7.01
N ASN A 402 25.71 14.25 7.74
CA ASN A 402 26.02 13.76 9.09
C ASN A 402 24.89 13.97 10.13
N ASP A 403 23.92 14.81 9.80
CA ASP A 403 22.72 15.19 10.55
C ASP A 403 21.48 14.35 10.19
N GLY A 404 21.62 13.31 9.34
CA GLY A 404 20.55 12.36 9.03
C GLY A 404 19.54 12.84 8.01
N ILE A 405 19.72 14.05 7.46
CA ILE A 405 18.88 14.62 6.40
C ILE A 405 19.40 14.13 5.04
N ASN A 406 18.49 13.59 4.23
CA ASN A 406 18.80 13.21 2.85
C ASN A 406 18.73 14.44 1.93
N ARG A 407 19.76 14.61 1.09
CA ARG A 407 19.88 15.73 0.15
C ARG A 407 20.32 15.24 -1.23
N ALA A 408 19.73 15.82 -2.27
CA ALA A 408 20.16 15.65 -3.66
C ALA A 408 20.67 16.98 -4.24
N ILE A 409 21.69 16.91 -5.12
CA ILE A 409 22.34 18.08 -5.71
C ILE A 409 22.55 17.86 -7.21
N ALA A 410 22.09 18.81 -8.03
CA ALA A 410 22.29 18.84 -9.48
C ALA A 410 23.07 20.10 -9.90
N VAL A 411 24.01 19.98 -10.84
CA VAL A 411 24.86 21.10 -11.31
C VAL A 411 25.01 21.09 -12.84
N ASP A 412 24.69 22.19 -13.52
CA ASP A 412 24.89 22.36 -14.99
C ASP A 412 26.10 23.24 -15.35
N GLY A 413 26.96 23.53 -14.37
CA GLY A 413 28.13 24.40 -14.47
C GLY A 413 27.83 25.88 -14.23
N LYS A 414 26.56 26.32 -14.34
CA LYS A 414 26.13 27.70 -14.01
C LYS A 414 25.18 27.74 -12.83
N GLN A 415 24.38 26.69 -12.67
CA GLN A 415 23.35 26.56 -11.67
C GLN A 415 23.65 25.38 -10.76
N THR A 416 23.41 25.57 -9.47
CA THR A 416 23.38 24.51 -8.48
C THR A 416 21.97 24.43 -7.90
N VAL A 417 21.37 23.26 -8.01
CA VAL A 417 20.06 22.95 -7.48
C VAL A 417 20.23 21.99 -6.32
N THR A 418 19.59 22.29 -5.20
CA THR A 418 19.63 21.49 -3.98
C THR A 418 18.22 21.26 -3.47
N VAL A 419 17.89 20.00 -3.23
CA VAL A 419 16.65 19.60 -2.56
C VAL A 419 16.96 18.79 -1.32
N GLU A 420 16.13 18.94 -0.29
CA GLU A 420 16.24 18.21 0.97
C GLU A 420 14.93 17.49 1.24
N GLU A 421 15.00 16.26 1.74
CA GLU A 421 13.84 15.45 2.09
C GLU A 421 12.87 16.22 2.99
N SER A 422 11.58 16.11 2.68
CA SER A 422 10.47 16.71 3.43
C SER A 422 10.43 18.23 3.47
N LYS A 423 11.19 18.91 2.60
CA LYS A 423 11.06 20.36 2.40
C LYS A 423 10.25 20.67 1.16
N GLU A 424 9.41 21.70 1.25
CA GLU A 424 8.70 22.32 0.12
C GLU A 424 9.53 23.43 -0.52
N ILE A 425 10.85 23.37 -0.34
CA ILE A 425 11.79 24.39 -0.77
C ILE A 425 12.93 23.71 -1.52
N VAL A 426 13.22 24.21 -2.71
CA VAL A 426 14.44 23.93 -3.47
C VAL A 426 15.36 25.14 -3.38
N VAL A 427 16.66 24.91 -3.26
CA VAL A 427 17.68 25.98 -3.24
C VAL A 427 18.36 26.03 -4.60
N LEU A 428 18.12 27.12 -5.34
CA LEU A 428 18.72 27.41 -6.65
C LEU A 428 19.76 28.54 -6.49
N ASN A 429 21.05 28.24 -6.68
CA ASN A 429 22.13 29.21 -6.52
C ASN A 429 22.05 29.97 -5.18
N ASP A 430 21.92 29.23 -4.08
CA ASP A 430 21.76 29.71 -2.71
C ASP A 430 20.48 30.53 -2.44
N LYS A 431 19.54 30.58 -3.40
CA LYS A 431 18.24 31.23 -3.23
C LYS A 431 17.13 30.19 -3.06
N PRO A 432 16.29 30.30 -2.03
CA PRO A 432 15.17 29.40 -1.84
C PRO A 432 14.07 29.70 -2.87
N VAL A 433 13.47 28.63 -3.40
CA VAL A 433 12.33 28.66 -4.31
C VAL A 433 11.30 27.67 -3.77
N ASN A 434 10.04 28.10 -3.67
CA ASN A 434 8.97 27.26 -3.14
C ASN A 434 8.52 26.24 -4.19
N LEU A 435 8.20 25.05 -3.72
CA LEU A 435 7.58 23.97 -4.48
C LEU A 435 6.11 23.83 -4.09
N SER A 436 5.32 23.21 -4.98
CA SER A 436 3.92 22.89 -4.74
C SER A 436 3.69 21.82 -3.67
N ALA A 437 4.71 20.99 -3.43
CA ALA A 437 4.67 19.92 -2.44
C ALA A 437 6.08 19.57 -1.95
N ALA A 438 6.16 18.81 -0.86
CA ALA A 438 7.42 18.43 -0.26
C ALA A 438 8.18 17.42 -1.13
N VAL A 439 9.52 17.53 -1.13
CA VAL A 439 10.45 16.56 -1.71
C VAL A 439 10.33 15.23 -0.96
N LEU A 440 10.27 14.12 -1.69
CA LEU A 440 10.11 12.79 -1.12
C LEU A 440 11.38 11.97 -1.31
N MET A 441 11.71 11.16 -0.32
CA MET A 441 12.69 10.08 -0.43
C MET A 441 11.93 8.76 -0.38
N LEU A 442 11.97 7.99 -1.46
CA LEU A 442 11.40 6.64 -1.50
C LEU A 442 12.53 5.65 -1.76
N ALA A 443 12.73 4.74 -0.81
CA ALA A 443 13.95 3.95 -0.73
C ALA A 443 15.20 4.85 -0.71
N ASP A 444 15.95 4.87 -1.81
CA ASP A 444 17.17 5.66 -2.00
C ASP A 444 17.07 6.62 -3.20
N THR A 445 15.84 6.93 -3.62
CA THR A 445 15.58 7.84 -4.75
C THR A 445 14.88 9.10 -4.26
N THR A 446 15.47 10.25 -4.56
CA THR A 446 14.83 11.55 -4.37
C THR A 446 13.79 11.79 -5.46
N TYR A 447 12.55 12.04 -5.08
CA TYR A 447 11.46 12.45 -5.94
C TYR A 447 11.09 13.90 -5.69
N VAL A 448 10.90 14.66 -6.77
CA VAL A 448 10.52 16.07 -6.74
C VAL A 448 9.21 16.30 -7.49
N PRO A 449 8.36 17.22 -7.03
CA PRO A 449 7.14 17.56 -7.74
C PRO A 449 7.47 18.22 -9.08
N VAL A 450 6.68 17.94 -10.12
CA VAL A 450 6.96 18.40 -11.50
C VAL A 450 6.97 19.91 -11.67
N ASP A 451 6.39 20.68 -10.75
CA ASP A 451 6.45 22.14 -10.82
C ASP A 451 7.86 22.71 -10.68
N ILE A 452 8.81 21.91 -10.17
CA ILE A 452 10.25 22.23 -10.19
C ILE A 452 10.76 22.53 -11.61
N ILE A 453 10.15 21.95 -12.65
CA ILE A 453 10.49 22.22 -14.07
C ILE A 453 10.30 23.70 -14.38
N LYS A 454 9.18 24.28 -13.95
CA LYS A 454 8.90 25.69 -14.15
C LYS A 454 9.72 26.57 -13.21
N GLN A 455 9.79 26.19 -11.94
CA GLN A 455 10.40 27.02 -10.89
C GLN A 455 11.93 27.11 -11.01
N VAL A 456 12.58 26.02 -11.45
CA VAL A 456 14.04 25.90 -11.44
C VAL A 456 14.60 25.88 -12.86
N LEU A 457 14.03 25.06 -13.75
CA LEU A 457 14.55 24.93 -15.12
C LEU A 457 14.04 26.04 -16.06
N ASN A 458 13.06 26.83 -15.61
CA ASN A 458 12.39 27.88 -16.39
C ASN A 458 11.84 27.33 -17.73
N MET A 459 11.23 26.14 -17.67
CA MET A 459 10.57 25.47 -18.77
C MET A 459 9.08 25.35 -18.47
N ASP A 460 8.25 25.40 -19.51
CA ASP A 460 6.82 25.11 -19.34
C ASP A 460 6.59 23.60 -19.38
N TYR A 461 5.52 23.16 -18.72
CA TYR A 461 5.09 21.77 -18.75
C TYR A 461 3.57 21.67 -18.73
N ASN A 462 3.05 20.58 -19.29
CA ASN A 462 1.64 20.20 -19.27
C ASN A 462 1.52 18.75 -18.77
N TRP A 463 0.76 18.55 -17.69
CA TRP A 463 0.47 17.23 -17.16
C TRP A 463 -0.96 16.83 -17.57
N ASP A 464 -1.07 16.01 -18.62
CA ASP A 464 -2.32 15.40 -19.04
C ASP A 464 -2.57 14.15 -18.20
N ARG A 465 -3.38 14.33 -17.15
CA ARG A 465 -3.70 13.27 -16.19
C ARG A 465 -4.48 12.11 -16.83
N ASP A 466 -5.37 12.41 -17.78
CA ASP A 466 -6.27 11.43 -18.35
C ASP A 466 -5.52 10.49 -19.28
N ASN A 467 -4.63 11.05 -20.11
CA ASN A 467 -3.77 10.28 -21.01
C ASN A 467 -2.46 9.82 -20.38
N LYS A 468 -2.16 10.28 -19.16
CA LYS A 468 -0.90 10.03 -18.43
C LYS A 468 0.32 10.50 -19.21
N ILE A 469 0.26 11.69 -19.80
CA ILE A 469 1.36 12.28 -20.57
C ILE A 469 1.85 13.54 -19.87
N LEU A 470 3.15 13.58 -19.56
CA LEU A 470 3.83 14.80 -19.15
C LEU A 470 4.61 15.37 -20.33
N GLU A 471 4.16 16.50 -20.86
CA GLU A 471 4.87 17.24 -21.91
C GLU A 471 5.66 18.39 -21.31
N ILE A 472 6.97 18.44 -21.58
CA ILE A 472 7.88 19.51 -21.19
C ILE A 472 8.27 20.28 -22.44
N THR A 473 8.08 21.60 -22.43
CA THR A 473 8.42 22.48 -23.55
C THR A 473 9.68 23.27 -23.19
N THR A 474 10.75 23.03 -23.93
CA THR A 474 11.97 23.82 -23.79
C THR A 474 11.79 25.10 -24.60
N SER A 475 11.61 26.23 -23.90
CA SER A 475 11.71 27.54 -24.55
C SER A 475 13.07 27.62 -25.23
N LYS A 476 13.13 27.86 -26.55
CA LYS A 476 14.41 28.11 -27.24
C LYS A 476 15.16 29.18 -26.44
N ARG A 477 16.26 28.79 -25.79
CA ARG A 477 17.21 29.74 -25.20
C ARG A 477 17.73 30.59 -26.36
N ASN A 478 17.13 31.77 -26.54
CA ASN A 478 17.60 32.78 -27.48
C ASN A 478 19.00 33.26 -27.08
#